data_AF-A0A533BB57-F1
#
_entry.id   AF-A0A533BB57-F1
#
_cell.length_a   1.000
_cell.length_b   1.000
_cell.length_c   1.000
_cell.angle_alpha   90.00
_cell.angle_beta   90.00
_cell.angle_gamma   90.00
#
_symmetry.space_group_name_H-M   'P 1'
#
loop_
_entity.id
_entity.type
_entity.pdbx_description
1 polymer ?
#
loop_
_entity_poly.entity_id
_entity_poly.type
_entity_poly.pdbx_seq_one_letter_code
_entity_poly.pdbx_strand_id
1 'polypeptide(L)'
;MLREYLQAKQEREKTGFDLNTFTIYWVLKQAEVAESDKMAPSVNVAFERFPNHAHNAAELRQLKAELYKVLLPVTGKERMVELAEQLLRLKRS
;
A
#
# COMPACT_ATOMS: atom_id res chain seq x y z
N MET A 1 -8.10 -19.24 -2.08
CA MET A 1 -7.76 -20.69 -2.00
C MET A 1 -6.76 -20.94 -0.89
N LEU A 2 -6.70 -22.14 -0.29
CA LEU A 2 -5.80 -22.48 0.83
C LEU A 2 -4.30 -22.19 0.54
N ARG A 3 -3.87 -22.29 -0.72
CA ARG A 3 -2.49 -22.00 -1.15
C ARG A 3 -2.13 -20.51 -1.05
N GLU A 4 -3.02 -19.61 -1.47
CA GLU A 4 -2.81 -18.16 -1.36
C GLU A 4 -2.72 -17.74 0.11
N TYR A 5 -3.53 -18.35 0.97
CA TYR A 5 -3.49 -18.12 2.42
C TYR A 5 -2.16 -18.58 3.04
N LEU A 6 -1.70 -19.79 2.69
CA LEU A 6 -0.42 -20.31 3.19
C LEU A 6 0.78 -19.49 2.70
N GLN A 7 0.73 -19.05 1.44
CA GLN A 7 1.76 -18.18 0.87
C GLN A 7 1.77 -16.82 1.56
N ALA A 8 0.60 -16.18 1.74
CA ALA A 8 0.50 -14.92 2.46
C ALA A 8 0.99 -15.04 3.92
N LYS A 9 0.70 -16.15 4.60
CA LYS A 9 1.17 -16.40 5.97
C LYS A 9 2.70 -16.53 6.03
N GLN A 10 3.31 -17.34 5.16
CA GLN A 10 4.76 -17.48 5.12
C GLN A 10 5.47 -16.17 4.74
N GLU A 11 4.91 -15.40 3.82
CA GLU A 11 5.50 -14.14 3.39
C GLU A 11 5.42 -13.06 4.49
N ARG A 12 4.33 -13.05 5.28
CA ARG A 12 4.21 -12.19 6.46
C ARG A 12 5.25 -12.56 7.52
N GLU A 13 5.45 -13.86 7.77
CA GLU A 13 6.48 -14.34 8.72
C GLU A 13 7.90 -13.99 8.25
N LYS A 14 8.16 -13.98 6.93
CA LYS A 14 9.47 -13.62 6.36
C LYS A 14 9.76 -12.11 6.35
N THR A 15 8.75 -11.29 6.12
CA THR A 15 8.90 -9.83 6.02
C THR A 15 8.93 -9.13 7.38
N GLY A 16 8.32 -9.74 8.41
CA GLY A 16 8.19 -9.12 9.73
C GLY A 16 7.21 -7.93 9.76
N PHE A 17 6.40 -7.76 8.71
CA PHE A 17 5.45 -6.66 8.61
C PHE A 17 4.25 -6.83 9.56
N ASP A 18 3.79 -5.72 10.11
CA ASP A 18 2.47 -5.64 10.72
C ASP A 18 1.37 -5.89 9.68
N LEU A 19 0.12 -6.03 10.13
CA LEU A 19 -0.99 -6.38 9.25
C LEU A 19 -1.26 -5.32 8.16
N ASN A 20 -1.12 -4.03 8.48
CA ASN A 20 -1.37 -2.95 7.54
C ASN A 20 -0.27 -2.88 6.48
N THR A 21 0.98 -2.91 6.92
CA THR A 21 2.15 -2.95 6.03
C THR A 21 2.11 -4.18 5.12
N PHE A 22 1.74 -5.34 5.66
CA PHE A 22 1.61 -6.56 4.87
C PHE A 22 0.48 -6.48 3.83
N THR A 23 -0.66 -5.88 4.19
CA THR A 23 -1.78 -5.71 3.26
C THR A 23 -1.39 -4.81 2.08
N ILE A 24 -0.65 -3.74 2.36
CA ILE A 24 -0.09 -2.85 1.33
C ILE A 24 0.90 -3.61 0.45
N TYR A 25 1.85 -4.33 1.05
CA TYR A 25 2.80 -5.18 0.33
C TYR A 25 2.10 -6.14 -0.62
N TRP A 26 1.03 -6.80 -0.15
CA TRP A 26 0.30 -7.76 -0.94
C TRP A 26 -0.36 -7.14 -2.18
N VAL A 27 -0.97 -5.95 -2.03
CA VAL A 27 -1.54 -5.20 -3.17
C VAL A 27 -0.45 -4.79 -4.16
N LEU A 28 0.68 -4.27 -3.67
CA LEU A 28 1.81 -3.88 -4.52
C LEU A 28 2.40 -5.09 -5.26
N LYS A 29 2.50 -6.24 -4.58
CA LYS A 29 2.97 -7.50 -5.18
C LYS A 29 2.03 -8.02 -6.25
N GLN A 30 0.71 -8.03 -5.99
CA GLN A 30 -0.29 -8.43 -6.98
C GLN A 30 -0.31 -7.52 -8.20
N ALA A 31 0.04 -6.25 -8.00
CA ALA A 31 0.20 -5.28 -9.06
C ALA A 31 1.58 -5.32 -9.72
N GLU A 32 2.42 -6.32 -9.44
CA GLU A 32 3.76 -6.51 -10.00
C GLU A 32 4.67 -5.28 -9.87
N VAL A 33 4.50 -4.52 -8.79
CA VAL A 33 5.34 -3.36 -8.51
C VAL A 33 6.73 -3.85 -8.07
N ALA A 34 7.78 -3.35 -8.73
CA ALA A 34 9.16 -3.67 -8.35
C ALA A 34 9.44 -3.16 -6.93
N GLU A 35 10.23 -3.92 -6.16
CA GLU A 35 10.60 -3.56 -4.77
C GLU A 35 9.40 -3.31 -3.85
N SER A 36 8.30 -4.05 -4.06
CA SER A 36 7.06 -3.95 -3.27
C SER A 36 7.29 -4.13 -1.76
N ASP A 37 8.29 -4.94 -1.38
CA ASP A 37 8.75 -5.15 -0.01
C ASP A 37 9.33 -3.88 0.62
N LYS A 38 10.11 -3.09 -0.13
CA LYS A 38 10.67 -1.84 0.37
C LYS A 38 9.68 -0.68 0.34
N MET A 39 8.76 -0.68 -0.62
CA MET A 39 7.75 0.37 -0.76
C MET A 39 6.64 0.28 0.28
N ALA A 40 6.25 -0.94 0.68
CA ALA A 40 5.12 -1.13 1.57
C ALA A 40 5.25 -0.39 2.91
N PRO A 41 6.41 -0.42 3.61
CA PRO A 41 6.62 0.40 4.80
C PRO A 41 6.47 1.91 4.53
N SER A 42 7.02 2.43 3.43
CA SER A 42 6.92 3.86 3.10
C SER A 42 5.48 4.30 2.84
N VAL A 43 4.71 3.45 2.16
CA VAL A 43 3.28 3.67 1.95
C VAL A 43 2.51 3.60 3.27
N ASN A 44 2.83 2.65 4.16
CA ASN A 44 2.20 2.58 5.48
C ASN A 44 2.46 3.84 6.31
N VAL A 45 3.71 4.34 6.33
CA VAL A 45 4.06 5.61 7.01
C VAL A 45 3.26 6.79 6.46
N ALA A 46 3.02 6.86 5.15
CA ALA A 46 2.19 7.92 4.58
C ALA A 46 0.76 7.86 5.14
N PHE A 47 0.21 6.67 5.31
CA PHE A 47 -1.12 6.50 5.90
C PHE A 47 -1.17 6.81 7.41
N GLU A 48 -0.14 6.45 8.16
CA GLU A 48 -0.04 6.77 9.60
C GLU A 48 0.04 8.28 9.85
N ARG A 49 0.63 9.04 8.93
CA ARG A 49 0.66 10.52 8.98
C ARG A 49 -0.71 11.17 8.74
N PHE A 50 -1.63 10.47 8.09
CA PHE A 50 -2.95 10.97 7.71
C PHE A 50 -4.06 10.04 8.20
N PRO A 51 -4.21 9.83 9.52
CA PRO A 51 -5.14 8.85 10.07
C PRO A 51 -6.61 9.20 9.77
N ASN A 52 -6.93 10.48 9.55
CA ASN A 52 -8.30 10.96 9.34
C ASN A 52 -8.66 11.15 7.87
N HIS A 53 -7.81 10.71 6.92
CA HIS A 53 -8.03 10.86 5.48
C HIS A 53 -9.41 10.39 4.99
N ALA A 54 -10.06 9.46 5.69
CA ALA A 54 -11.39 8.98 5.34
C ALA A 54 -12.50 10.04 5.52
N HIS A 55 -12.33 10.99 6.46
CA HIS A 55 -13.32 12.02 6.78
C HIS A 55 -12.77 13.46 6.67
N ASN A 56 -11.47 13.61 6.40
CA ASN A 56 -10.81 14.90 6.19
C ASN A 56 -10.29 15.01 4.75
N ALA A 57 -10.94 15.85 3.94
CA ALA A 57 -10.58 16.04 2.54
C ALA A 57 -9.17 16.65 2.33
N ALA A 58 -8.67 17.43 3.29
CA ALA A 58 -7.33 17.98 3.22
C ALA A 58 -6.28 16.89 3.43
N GLU A 59 -6.46 16.04 4.44
CA GLU A 59 -5.62 14.86 4.68
C GLU A 59 -5.68 13.88 3.50
N LEU A 60 -6.86 13.63 2.93
CA LEU A 60 -6.98 12.78 1.74
C LEU A 60 -6.16 13.31 0.57
N ARG A 61 -6.18 14.62 0.33
CA ARG A 61 -5.41 15.25 -0.76
C ARG A 61 -3.90 15.12 -0.50
N GLN A 62 -3.46 15.33 0.74
CA GLN A 62 -2.05 15.19 1.13
C GLN A 62 -1.56 13.75 1.01
N LEU A 63 -2.37 12.80 1.47
CA LEU A 63 -2.11 11.38 1.33
C LEU A 63 -1.99 10.96 -0.14
N LYS A 64 -2.92 11.38 -1.01
CA LYS A 64 -2.80 11.12 -2.47
C LYS A 64 -1.49 11.66 -3.03
N ALA A 65 -1.07 12.85 -2.64
CA ALA A 65 0.20 13.43 -3.09
C ALA A 65 1.42 12.60 -2.65
N GLU A 66 1.44 12.13 -1.40
CA GLU A 66 2.52 11.25 -0.91
C GLU A 66 2.52 9.89 -1.63
N LEU A 67 1.35 9.27 -1.82
CA LEU A 67 1.23 8.03 -2.58
C LEU A 67 1.74 8.20 -4.01
N TYR A 68 1.38 9.29 -4.68
CA TYR A 68 1.86 9.58 -6.04
C TYR A 68 3.38 9.75 -6.08
N LYS A 69 3.98 10.46 -5.14
CA LYS A 69 5.45 10.60 -5.08
C LYS A 69 6.16 9.25 -4.95
N VAL A 70 5.61 8.35 -4.15
CA VAL A 70 6.20 7.02 -3.89
C VAL A 70 5.96 6.06 -5.08
N LEU A 71 4.77 6.08 -5.68
CA LEU A 71 4.38 5.13 -6.72
C LEU A 71 4.84 5.54 -8.13
N LEU A 72 4.90 6.84 -8.43
CA LEU A 72 5.26 7.36 -9.76
C LEU A 72 6.58 6.81 -10.32
N PRO A 73 7.72 6.81 -9.59
CA PRO A 73 9.00 6.37 -10.15
C PRO A 73 9.03 4.88 -10.51
N VAL A 74 8.17 4.06 -9.92
CA VAL A 74 8.20 2.60 -10.06
C VAL A 74 7.12 2.09 -11.01
N THR A 75 5.97 2.78 -11.07
CA THR A 75 4.77 2.29 -11.76
C THR A 75 4.41 3.08 -13.01
N GLY A 76 4.94 4.31 -13.17
CA GLY A 76 4.54 5.23 -14.23
C GLY A 76 3.19 5.89 -13.95
N LYS A 77 2.87 6.96 -14.70
CA LYS A 77 1.77 7.88 -14.40
C LYS A 77 0.38 7.23 -14.35
N GLU A 78 0.07 6.35 -15.30
CA GLU A 78 -1.26 5.73 -15.42
C GLU A 78 -1.51 4.72 -14.29
N ARG A 79 -0.60 3.76 -14.13
CA ARG A 79 -0.67 2.70 -13.10
C ARG A 79 -0.59 3.25 -11.68
N MET A 80 0.12 4.36 -11.48
CA MET A 80 0.19 5.08 -10.21
C MET A 80 -1.20 5.51 -9.71
N VAL A 81 -2.05 6.07 -10.59
CA VAL A 81 -3.38 6.55 -10.20
C VAL A 81 -4.25 5.37 -9.76
N GLU A 82 -4.25 4.30 -10.54
CA GLU A 82 -5.03 3.09 -10.24
C GLU A 82 -4.61 2.44 -8.92
N LEU A 83 -3.30 2.32 -8.68
CA LEU A 83 -2.78 1.74 -7.44
C LEU A 83 -3.08 2.59 -6.22
N ALA A 84 -2.96 3.91 -6.32
CA ALA A 84 -3.31 4.81 -5.22
C ALA A 84 -4.79 4.67 -4.85
N GLU A 85 -5.68 4.59 -5.83
CA GLU A 85 -7.11 4.37 -5.59
C GLU A 85 -7.40 2.99 -4.98
N GLN A 86 -6.70 1.94 -5.41
CA GLN A 86 -6.79 0.61 -4.79
C GLN A 86 -6.35 0.62 -3.33
N LEU A 87 -5.21 1.25 -3.04
CA LEU A 87 -4.67 1.37 -1.68
C LEU A 87 -5.60 2.18 -0.76
N LEU A 88 -6.22 3.24 -1.27
CA LEU A 88 -7.20 4.04 -0.52
C LEU A 88 -8.49 3.26 -0.19
N ARG A 89 -8.85 2.28 -1.02
CA ARG A 89 -10.01 1.41 -0.79
C ARG A 89 -9.75 0.30 0.22
N LEU A 90 -8.50 0.10 0.64
CA LEU A 90 -8.18 -0.85 1.70
C LEU A 90 -8.84 -0.39 3.00
N LYS A 91 -9.89 -1.11 3.41
CA LYS A 91 -10.44 -1.02 4.76
C LYS A 91 -9.39 -1.53 5.72
N ARG A 92 -8.70 -0.60 6.36
CA ARG A 92 -7.74 -0.86 7.42
C ARG A 92 -8.48 -0.69 8.75
N SER A 93 -8.28 -1.66 9.63
CA SER A 93 -8.99 -1.81 10.92
C SER A 93 -8.04 -1.54 12.07
#